data_AF-A0A847E3Y1-F1
#
_entry.id   AF-A0A847E3Y1-F1
#
_cell.length_a   1.000
_cell.length_b   1.000
_cell.length_c   1.000
_cell.angle_alpha   90.00
_cell.angle_beta   90.00
_cell.angle_gamma   90.00
#
_symmetry.space_group_name_H-M   'P 1'
#
loop_
_entity.id
_entity.type
_entity.pdbx_description
1 polymer ?
#
loop_
_entity_poly.entity_id
_entity_poly.type
_entity_poly.pdbx_seq_one_letter_code
_entity_poly.pdbx_strand_id
1 'polypeptide(L)'
;MSTYTERLPYTGSPEYDKHFWNAMRGHESSYDELSKGRSTGTGLYAMPNGAENKYMAALEKESLFRNIGTVIKAYGSGYRIFAKDSNDLAQWVAENDAVPIYEGIDDFTISTVDSWKLAALVKMDEAFIHDASFDIENYLIKRFAKNFGRAEDNAFINGNGNEMPTGILNATGGAEIAASLNEITYDDVIGLYFSVNPEYRKNAVWLMNDKTALALRTLKDNAFINGNGNEMPTGILNA
;
A
#
# COMPACT_ATOMS: atom_id res chain seq x y z
N MET A 1 -30.62 1.91 -6.63
CA MET A 1 -29.30 2.35 -6.15
C MET A 1 -28.44 2.48 -7.40
N SER A 2 -27.98 3.67 -7.78
CA SER A 2 -27.14 3.80 -8.98
C SER A 2 -25.81 3.09 -8.74
N THR A 3 -25.52 2.09 -9.57
CA THR A 3 -24.30 1.28 -9.51
C THR A 3 -23.07 2.16 -9.80
N TYR A 4 -21.88 1.72 -9.40
CA TYR A 4 -20.64 2.46 -9.69
C TYR A 4 -20.48 2.69 -11.21
N THR A 5 -20.84 1.69 -12.02
CA THR A 5 -20.82 1.71 -13.48
C THR A 5 -21.74 2.75 -14.09
N GLU A 6 -22.90 3.01 -13.47
CA GLU A 6 -23.85 4.03 -13.91
C GLU A 6 -23.41 5.46 -13.52
N ARG A 7 -22.56 5.61 -12.49
CA ARG A 7 -22.07 6.92 -12.01
C ARG A 7 -20.80 7.41 -12.72
N LEU A 8 -19.94 6.48 -13.11
CA LEU A 8 -18.69 6.70 -13.86
C LEU A 8 -18.76 7.71 -15.02
N PRO A 9 -19.75 7.63 -15.94
CA PRO A 9 -19.84 8.58 -17.06
C PRO A 9 -20.21 10.00 -16.63
N TYR A 10 -20.91 10.15 -15.50
CA TYR A 10 -21.32 11.46 -14.97
C TYR A 10 -20.23 12.11 -14.13
N THR A 11 -19.50 11.34 -13.32
CA THR A 11 -18.35 11.85 -12.54
C THR A 11 -17.17 12.25 -13.42
N GLY A 12 -17.17 11.82 -14.69
CA GLY A 12 -16.18 12.19 -15.69
C GLY A 12 -16.49 13.46 -16.48
N SER A 13 -17.67 14.08 -16.31
CA SER A 13 -18.02 15.27 -17.09
C SER A 13 -17.36 16.54 -16.52
N PRO A 14 -16.91 17.49 -17.37
CA PRO A 14 -16.35 18.77 -16.91
C PRO A 14 -17.33 19.58 -16.07
N GLU A 15 -18.63 19.45 -16.33
CA GLU A 15 -19.69 20.12 -15.58
C GLU A 15 -19.74 19.60 -14.14
N TYR A 16 -19.64 18.28 -13.94
CA TYR A 16 -19.66 17.68 -12.61
C TYR A 16 -18.47 18.16 -11.76
N ASP A 17 -17.28 18.24 -12.35
CA ASP A 17 -16.07 18.73 -11.67
C ASP A 17 -16.24 20.17 -11.17
N LYS A 18 -16.74 21.06 -12.04
CA LYS A 18 -17.01 22.46 -11.68
C LYS A 18 -18.06 22.56 -10.56
N HIS A 19 -19.16 21.84 -10.69
CA HIS A 19 -20.24 21.89 -9.68
C HIS A 19 -19.78 21.31 -8.34
N PHE A 20 -18.95 20.26 -8.35
CA PHE A 20 -18.42 19.64 -7.14
C PHE A 20 -17.55 20.61 -6.35
N TRP A 21 -16.60 21.27 -7.00
CA TRP A 21 -15.72 22.23 -6.32
C TRP A 21 -16.44 23.51 -5.90
N ASN A 22 -17.43 23.96 -6.66
CA ASN A 22 -18.30 25.07 -6.24
C ASN A 22 -19.14 24.72 -5.01
N ALA A 23 -19.68 23.50 -4.95
CA ALA A 23 -20.40 23.00 -3.78
C ALA A 23 -19.48 22.90 -2.54
N MET A 24 -18.23 22.44 -2.72
CA MET A 24 -17.20 22.46 -1.66
C MET A 24 -16.85 23.88 -1.21
N ARG A 25 -17.01 24.88 -2.08
CA ARG A 25 -16.90 26.30 -1.75
C ARG A 25 -18.16 26.89 -1.12
N GLY A 26 -19.18 26.09 -0.82
CA GLY A 26 -20.42 26.55 -0.19
C GLY A 26 -21.47 27.10 -1.16
N HIS A 27 -21.32 26.92 -2.48
CA HIS A 27 -22.36 27.32 -3.44
C HIS A 27 -23.49 26.28 -3.48
N GLU A 28 -24.57 26.54 -2.73
CA GLU A 28 -25.67 25.59 -2.55
C GLU A 28 -26.39 25.21 -3.85
N SER A 29 -26.45 26.14 -4.82
CA SER A 29 -27.05 25.93 -6.14
C SER A 29 -26.36 24.85 -6.97
N SER A 30 -25.14 24.45 -6.60
CA SER A 30 -24.42 23.39 -7.32
C SER A 30 -24.81 21.98 -6.86
N TYR A 31 -25.52 21.82 -5.74
CA TYR A 31 -25.91 20.48 -5.25
C TYR A 31 -26.97 19.80 -6.11
N ASP A 32 -27.86 20.56 -6.75
CA ASP A 32 -28.91 20.01 -7.61
C ASP A 32 -28.33 19.29 -8.83
N GLU A 33 -27.28 19.86 -9.41
CA GLU A 33 -26.53 19.31 -10.56
C GLU A 33 -25.65 18.11 -10.17
N LEU A 34 -25.31 17.97 -8.88
CA LEU A 34 -24.54 16.84 -8.34
C LEU A 34 -25.42 15.63 -7.96
N SER A 35 -26.74 15.75 -8.06
CA SER A 35 -27.71 14.72 -7.65
C SER A 35 -27.42 13.33 -8.24
N LYS A 36 -26.92 13.26 -9.48
CA LYS A 36 -26.57 12.00 -10.16
C LYS A 36 -25.32 11.31 -9.61
N GLY A 37 -24.43 12.05 -8.96
CA GLY A 37 -23.23 11.52 -8.28
C GLY A 37 -23.48 11.12 -6.82
N ARG A 38 -24.69 11.36 -6.29
CA ARG A 38 -25.04 11.13 -4.89
C ARG A 38 -25.25 9.65 -4.59
N SER A 39 -24.59 9.16 -3.54
CA SER A 39 -24.84 7.85 -2.97
C SER A 39 -26.12 7.88 -2.12
N THR A 40 -27.12 7.07 -2.48
CA THR A 40 -28.41 7.03 -1.76
C THR A 40 -28.30 6.46 -0.35
N GLY A 41 -27.24 5.69 -0.04
CA GLY A 41 -27.04 5.10 1.28
C GLY A 41 -26.34 6.01 2.29
N THR A 42 -25.39 6.83 1.83
CA THR A 42 -24.58 7.69 2.70
C THR A 42 -24.91 9.17 2.57
N GLY A 43 -25.68 9.55 1.55
CA GLY A 43 -25.96 10.95 1.21
C GLY A 43 -24.77 11.72 0.64
N LEU A 44 -23.59 11.08 0.53
CA LEU A 44 -22.34 11.67 0.06
C LEU A 44 -22.26 11.70 -1.46
N TYR A 45 -21.50 12.65 -2.00
CA TYR A 45 -21.22 12.79 -3.43
C TYR A 45 -19.89 12.11 -3.79
N ALA A 46 -19.85 11.46 -4.95
CA ALA A 46 -18.61 10.90 -5.48
C ALA A 46 -17.65 12.02 -5.92
N MET A 47 -16.34 11.79 -5.76
CA MET A 47 -15.32 12.71 -6.27
C MET A 47 -15.36 12.72 -7.81
N PRO A 48 -15.12 13.87 -8.47
CA PRO A 48 -14.93 13.92 -9.92
C PRO A 48 -13.72 13.09 -10.37
N ASN A 49 -13.78 12.49 -11.55
CA ASN A 49 -12.71 11.61 -12.04
C ASN A 49 -11.37 12.35 -12.20
N GLY A 50 -11.40 13.64 -12.59
CA GLY A 50 -10.21 14.48 -12.71
C GLY A 50 -9.49 14.67 -11.38
N ALA A 51 -10.24 15.01 -10.32
CA ALA A 51 -9.74 15.11 -8.96
C ALA A 51 -9.30 13.76 -8.38
N GLU A 52 -10.05 12.69 -8.67
CA GLU A 52 -9.70 11.33 -8.25
C GLU A 52 -8.35 10.90 -8.84
N ASN A 53 -8.10 11.15 -10.11
CA ASN A 53 -6.83 10.82 -10.75
C ASN A 53 -5.65 11.59 -10.12
N LYS A 54 -5.83 12.89 -9.83
CA LYS A 54 -4.83 13.70 -9.12
C LYS A 54 -4.59 13.16 -7.71
N TYR A 55 -5.65 12.77 -7.01
CA TYR A 55 -5.59 12.17 -5.69
C TYR A 55 -4.86 10.84 -5.68
N MET A 56 -5.21 9.91 -6.58
CA MET A 56 -4.55 8.62 -6.70
C MET A 56 -3.06 8.78 -7.03
N ALA A 57 -2.71 9.68 -7.95
CA ALA A 57 -1.32 9.99 -8.28
C ALA A 57 -0.54 10.62 -7.11
N ALA A 58 -1.21 11.38 -6.24
CA ALA A 58 -0.60 11.90 -5.02
C ALA A 58 -0.47 10.81 -3.94
N LEU A 59 -1.46 9.92 -3.83
CA LEU A 59 -1.49 8.82 -2.87
C LEU A 59 -0.41 7.78 -3.17
N GLU A 60 -0.22 7.41 -4.44
CA GLU A 60 0.85 6.49 -4.87
C GLU A 60 2.25 7.01 -4.54
N LYS A 61 2.45 8.33 -4.54
CA LYS A 61 3.72 8.95 -4.14
C LYS A 61 3.98 8.91 -2.65
N GLU A 62 2.92 8.93 -1.84
CA GLU A 62 3.01 8.96 -0.38
C GLU A 62 2.99 7.57 0.25
N SER A 63 2.28 6.60 -0.36
CA SER A 63 2.19 5.23 0.16
C SER A 63 3.33 4.36 -0.35
N LEU A 64 4.12 3.82 0.57
CA LEU A 64 5.17 2.86 0.25
C LEU A 64 4.58 1.52 -0.21
N PHE A 65 3.51 1.05 0.45
CA PHE A 65 2.91 -0.25 0.16
C PHE A 65 2.31 -0.34 -1.23
N ARG A 66 1.76 0.76 -1.76
CA ARG A 66 1.22 0.79 -3.13
C ARG A 66 2.29 0.65 -4.21
N ASN A 67 3.55 0.98 -3.92
CA ASN A 67 4.66 0.83 -4.86
C ASN A 67 5.29 -0.57 -4.84
N ILE A 68 5.22 -1.27 -3.70
CA ILE A 68 5.79 -2.62 -3.54
C ILE A 68 4.74 -3.73 -3.73
N GLY A 69 3.46 -3.42 -3.54
CA GLY A 69 2.35 -4.37 -3.59
C GLY A 69 1.56 -4.32 -4.89
N THR A 70 0.68 -5.30 -5.08
CA THR A 70 -0.28 -5.32 -6.20
C THR A 70 -1.59 -4.67 -5.79
N VAL A 71 -2.03 -3.64 -6.53
CA VAL A 71 -3.30 -2.94 -6.29
C VAL A 71 -4.38 -3.53 -7.20
N ILE A 72 -5.41 -4.14 -6.60
CA ILE A 72 -6.55 -4.69 -7.33
C ILE A 72 -7.77 -3.81 -7.07
N LYS A 73 -8.38 -3.29 -8.15
CA LYS A 73 -9.65 -2.55 -8.07
C LYS A 73 -10.80 -3.52 -7.96
N ALA A 74 -11.62 -3.27 -6.96
CA ALA A 74 -12.58 -4.22 -6.47
C ALA A 74 -13.96 -3.54 -6.56
N TYR A 75 -14.89 -4.15 -7.29
CA TYR A 75 -16.23 -3.59 -7.55
C TYR A 75 -17.33 -4.47 -6.93
N GLY A 76 -17.73 -4.22 -5.68
CA GLY A 76 -18.66 -5.08 -4.92
C GLY A 76 -18.35 -5.19 -3.42
N SER A 77 -18.94 -6.19 -2.76
CA SER A 77 -18.71 -6.53 -1.34
C SER A 77 -18.10 -7.92 -1.21
N GLY A 78 -16.97 -8.03 -0.53
CA GLY A 78 -16.27 -9.29 -0.24
C GLY A 78 -15.31 -9.70 -1.36
N TYR A 79 -14.00 -9.55 -1.14
CA TYR A 79 -12.98 -9.95 -2.10
C TYR A 79 -12.19 -11.15 -1.59
N ARG A 80 -12.43 -12.28 -2.24
CA ARG A 80 -11.64 -13.51 -2.07
C ARG A 80 -10.60 -13.50 -3.18
N ILE A 81 -9.33 -13.33 -2.80
CA ILE A 81 -8.23 -13.47 -3.76
C ILE A 81 -7.86 -14.95 -3.78
N PHE A 82 -7.91 -15.54 -4.97
CA PHE A 82 -7.39 -16.88 -5.20
C PHE A 82 -5.91 -16.71 -5.56
N ALA A 83 -5.01 -17.10 -4.65
CA ALA A 83 -3.57 -16.99 -4.84
C ALA A 83 -2.99 -18.40 -4.90
N LYS A 84 -2.33 -18.74 -6.01
CA LYS A 84 -1.64 -20.02 -6.17
C LYS A 84 -0.13 -19.75 -6.21
N ASP A 85 0.62 -20.62 -5.55
CA ASP A 85 2.01 -20.90 -5.88
C ASP A 85 2.02 -22.23 -6.66
N SER A 86 2.54 -22.24 -7.89
CA SER A 86 2.52 -23.40 -8.77
C SER A 86 3.90 -24.04 -8.84
N ASN A 87 4.12 -25.12 -8.09
CA ASN A 87 5.31 -25.95 -8.21
C ASN A 87 5.17 -27.01 -9.32
N ASP A 88 4.52 -26.64 -10.43
CA ASP A 88 4.25 -27.55 -11.55
C ASP A 88 5.57 -27.87 -12.26
N LEU A 89 6.17 -29.01 -11.89
CA LEU A 89 7.43 -29.49 -12.47
C LEU A 89 7.15 -30.22 -13.78
N ALA A 90 7.62 -29.65 -14.89
CA ALA A 90 7.71 -30.37 -16.16
C ALA A 90 8.73 -31.52 -16.01
N GLN A 91 8.24 -32.75 -16.03
CA GLN A 91 9.08 -33.94 -15.97
C GLN A 91 9.37 -34.48 -17.38
N TRP A 92 10.62 -34.90 -17.60
CA TRP A 92 10.99 -35.62 -18.82
C TRP A 92 10.40 -37.02 -18.77
N VAL A 93 9.55 -37.34 -19.75
CA VAL A 93 8.94 -38.67 -19.90
C VAL A 93 9.60 -39.38 -21.08
N ALA A 94 9.88 -40.67 -20.95
CA ALA A 94 10.47 -41.46 -22.01
C ALA A 94 9.50 -41.63 -23.19
N GLU A 95 10.04 -41.84 -24.39
CA GLU A 95 9.24 -42.04 -25.60
C GLU A 95 8.39 -43.32 -25.44
N ASN A 96 7.05 -43.16 -25.45
CA ASN A 96 6.00 -44.17 -25.22
C ASN A 96 5.51 -44.40 -23.78
N ASP A 97 5.99 -43.65 -22.78
CA ASP A 97 5.42 -43.72 -21.42
C ASP A 97 4.22 -42.78 -21.25
N ALA A 98 3.29 -43.16 -20.36
CA ALA A 98 2.14 -42.33 -20.02
C ALA A 98 2.58 -41.08 -19.25
N VAL A 99 2.22 -39.90 -19.75
CA VAL A 99 2.46 -38.63 -19.05
C VAL A 99 1.60 -38.59 -17.79
N PRO A 100 2.17 -38.42 -16.58
CA PRO A 100 1.39 -38.33 -15.35
C PRO A 100 0.44 -37.13 -15.41
N ILE A 101 -0.84 -37.35 -15.09
CA ILE A 101 -1.84 -36.29 -14.97
C ILE A 101 -1.68 -35.67 -13.59
N TYR A 102 -1.39 -34.37 -13.54
CA TYR A 102 -1.39 -33.61 -12.30
C TYR A 102 -2.79 -33.00 -12.08
N GLU A 103 -3.43 -33.38 -10.98
CA GLU A 103 -4.76 -32.89 -10.59
C GLU A 103 -4.63 -31.49 -9.96
N GLY A 104 -4.57 -30.45 -10.79
CA GLY A 104 -4.44 -29.05 -10.35
C GLY A 104 -5.69 -28.44 -9.70
N ILE A 105 -6.65 -29.25 -9.24
CA ILE A 105 -7.90 -28.78 -8.64
C ILE A 105 -7.74 -28.38 -7.17
N ASP A 106 -6.80 -29.02 -6.46
CA ASP A 106 -6.49 -28.76 -5.04
C ASP A 106 -5.35 -27.74 -4.83
N ASP A 107 -4.87 -27.15 -5.93
CA ASP A 107 -3.70 -26.26 -5.97
C ASP A 107 -3.96 -24.81 -5.55
N PHE A 108 -5.22 -24.43 -5.37
CA PHE A 108 -5.58 -23.03 -5.09
C PHE A 108 -5.57 -22.76 -3.60
N THR A 109 -4.54 -22.05 -3.11
CA THR A 109 -4.61 -21.46 -1.78
C THR A 109 -5.55 -20.26 -1.82
N ILE A 110 -6.43 -20.19 -0.83
CA ILE A 110 -7.43 -19.15 -0.77
C ILE A 110 -7.03 -18.17 0.32
N SER A 111 -6.66 -16.96 -0.09
CA SER A 111 -6.37 -15.85 0.80
C SER A 111 -7.53 -14.86 0.75
N THR A 112 -8.34 -14.83 1.82
CA THR A 112 -9.41 -13.83 1.95
C THR A 112 -8.81 -12.50 2.39
N VAL A 113 -9.11 -11.43 1.66
CA VAL A 113 -8.69 -10.07 2.02
C VAL A 113 -9.94 -9.26 2.33
N ASP A 114 -10.08 -8.90 3.60
CA ASP A 114 -11.21 -8.09 4.06
C ASP A 114 -11.02 -6.61 3.69
N SER A 115 -12.11 -5.97 3.27
CA SER A 115 -12.13 -4.56 2.93
C SER A 115 -12.63 -3.72 4.10
N TRP A 116 -11.84 -2.74 4.51
CA TRP A 116 -12.19 -1.80 5.58
C TRP A 116 -12.32 -0.37 5.06
N LYS A 117 -13.18 0.43 5.68
CA LYS A 117 -13.41 1.82 5.29
C LYS A 117 -12.49 2.75 6.09
N LEU A 118 -11.56 3.42 5.40
CA LEU A 118 -10.78 4.52 5.96
C LEU A 118 -11.49 5.85 5.69
N ALA A 119 -11.62 6.71 6.70
CA ALA A 119 -12.31 7.99 6.58
C ALA A 119 -11.60 9.10 7.36
N ALA A 120 -11.61 10.31 6.82
CA ALA A 120 -11.15 11.52 7.49
C ALA A 120 -12.10 12.68 7.22
N LEU A 121 -12.32 13.53 8.22
CA LEU A 121 -13.11 14.75 8.10
C LEU A 121 -12.20 15.95 8.38
N VAL A 122 -12.34 17.00 7.56
CA VAL A 122 -11.58 18.24 7.70
C VAL A 122 -12.57 19.39 7.79
N LYS A 123 -12.47 20.19 8.85
CA LYS A 123 -13.20 21.45 9.00
C LYS A 123 -12.26 22.60 8.64
N MET A 124 -12.75 23.55 7.85
CA MET A 124 -12.03 24.77 7.47
C MET A 124 -12.90 25.98 7.73
N ASP A 125 -12.27 27.14 7.83
CA ASP A 125 -12.96 28.42 7.98
C ASP A 125 -13.62 28.82 6.66
N GLU A 126 -14.82 29.37 6.73
CA GLU A 126 -15.59 29.82 5.58
C GLU A 126 -14.86 30.95 4.85
N ALA A 127 -14.24 31.88 5.59
CA ALA A 127 -13.47 32.98 5.00
C ALA A 127 -12.33 32.47 4.10
N PHE A 128 -11.72 31.35 4.48
CA PHE A 128 -10.63 30.73 3.73
C PHE A 128 -11.11 29.96 2.50
N ILE A 129 -12.32 29.40 2.57
CA ILE A 129 -12.93 28.65 1.46
C ILE A 129 -13.34 29.59 0.31
N HIS A 130 -13.76 30.82 0.63
CA HIS A 130 -14.19 31.83 -0.35
C HIS A 130 -13.05 32.65 -0.95
N ASP A 131 -11.80 32.47 -0.50
CA ASP A 131 -10.65 33.18 -1.08
C ASP A 131 -10.33 32.66 -2.48
N ALA A 132 -10.49 33.54 -3.49
CA ALA A 132 -10.22 33.24 -4.89
C ALA A 132 -8.74 32.92 -5.18
N SER A 133 -7.82 33.40 -4.35
CA SER A 133 -6.38 33.15 -4.50
C SER A 133 -5.98 31.77 -3.98
N PHE A 134 -6.85 31.13 -3.19
CA PHE A 134 -6.56 29.86 -2.55
C PHE A 134 -7.06 28.67 -3.37
N ASP A 135 -6.11 27.80 -3.74
CA ASP A 135 -6.39 26.56 -4.44
C ASP A 135 -6.81 25.46 -3.46
N ILE A 136 -8.09 25.50 -3.08
CA ILE A 136 -8.71 24.54 -2.16
C ILE A 136 -8.66 23.10 -2.68
N GLU A 137 -8.80 22.90 -4.00
CA GLU A 137 -8.80 21.58 -4.61
C GLU A 137 -7.44 20.92 -4.39
N ASN A 138 -6.37 21.56 -4.86
CA ASN A 138 -5.04 20.98 -4.77
C ASN A 138 -4.56 20.87 -3.31
N TYR A 139 -4.94 21.82 -2.45
CA TYR A 139 -4.63 21.74 -1.03
C TYR A 139 -5.29 20.51 -0.36
N LEU A 140 -6.59 20.32 -0.56
CA LEU A 140 -7.31 19.18 0.02
C LEU A 140 -6.81 17.86 -0.55
N ILE A 141 -6.60 17.77 -1.87
CA ILE A 141 -6.08 16.56 -2.51
C ILE A 141 -4.75 16.15 -1.89
N LYS A 142 -3.77 17.08 -1.80
CA LYS A 142 -2.45 16.78 -1.21
C LYS A 142 -2.55 16.40 0.27
N ARG A 143 -3.39 17.11 1.03
CA ARG A 143 -3.57 16.84 2.46
C ARG A 143 -4.19 15.48 2.71
N PHE A 144 -5.24 15.12 1.97
CA PHE A 144 -5.88 13.81 2.10
C PHE A 144 -4.96 12.71 1.61
N ALA A 145 -4.28 12.86 0.46
CA ALA A 145 -3.35 11.86 -0.05
C ALA A 145 -2.26 11.52 0.98
N LYS A 146 -1.66 12.53 1.62
CA LYS A 146 -0.67 12.34 2.68
C LYS A 146 -1.24 11.66 3.91
N ASN A 147 -2.43 12.06 4.36
CA ASN A 147 -3.06 11.49 5.55
C ASN A 147 -3.48 10.03 5.33
N PHE A 148 -4.11 9.74 4.19
CA PHE A 148 -4.54 8.40 3.82
C PHE A 148 -3.35 7.50 3.56
N GLY A 149 -2.33 7.97 2.83
CA GLY A 149 -1.11 7.18 2.56
C GLY A 149 -0.43 6.73 3.86
N ARG A 150 -0.27 7.64 4.83
CA ARG A 150 0.31 7.30 6.15
C ARG A 150 -0.55 6.33 6.96
N ALA A 151 -1.87 6.51 6.94
CA ALA A 151 -2.79 5.65 7.68
C ALA A 151 -2.86 4.26 7.05
N GLU A 152 -2.91 4.16 5.72
CA GLU A 152 -2.84 2.92 4.96
C GLU A 152 -1.53 2.18 5.22
N ASP A 153 -0.38 2.85 5.07
CA ASP A 153 0.94 2.22 5.31
C ASP A 153 1.05 1.69 6.74
N ASN A 154 0.59 2.45 7.74
CA ASN A 154 0.61 1.96 9.13
C ASN A 154 -0.31 0.74 9.33
N ALA A 155 -1.48 0.72 8.68
CA ALA A 155 -2.38 -0.42 8.74
C ALA A 155 -1.80 -1.66 8.02
N PHE A 156 -1.14 -1.48 6.89
CA PHE A 156 -0.50 -2.58 6.16
C PHE A 156 0.73 -3.13 6.87
N ILE A 157 1.41 -2.35 7.71
CA ILE A 157 2.54 -2.84 8.53
C ILE A 157 2.04 -3.47 9.83
N ASN A 158 1.28 -2.71 10.63
CA ASN A 158 0.98 -3.01 12.03
C ASN A 158 -0.48 -3.41 12.29
N GLY A 159 -1.30 -3.53 11.25
CA GLY A 159 -2.74 -3.76 11.38
C GLY A 159 -3.08 -5.05 12.12
N ASN A 160 -4.06 -4.96 13.02
CA ASN A 160 -4.44 -6.07 13.90
C ASN A 160 -5.58 -6.94 13.36
N GLY A 161 -6.18 -6.59 12.20
CA GLY A 161 -7.33 -7.30 11.62
C GLY A 161 -8.70 -6.95 12.23
N ASN A 162 -8.76 -6.12 13.27
CA ASN A 162 -10.00 -5.71 13.95
C ASN A 162 -10.43 -4.33 13.46
N GLU A 163 -11.46 -4.27 12.62
CA GLU A 163 -11.94 -3.03 11.99
C GLU A 163 -10.87 -2.30 11.15
N MET A 164 -9.78 -3.00 10.83
CA MET A 164 -8.66 -2.54 10.02
C MET A 164 -8.00 -3.73 9.32
N PRO A 165 -7.24 -3.50 8.23
CA PRO A 165 -6.50 -4.55 7.55
C PRO A 165 -5.57 -5.35 8.49
N THR A 166 -5.32 -6.61 8.15
CA THR A 166 -4.26 -7.40 8.78
C THR A 166 -2.91 -6.96 8.22
N GLY A 167 -2.01 -6.50 9.08
CA GLY A 167 -0.69 -6.03 8.69
C GLY A 167 0.31 -7.17 8.49
N ILE A 168 1.37 -6.91 7.73
CA ILE A 168 2.42 -7.89 7.44
C ILE A 168 3.19 -8.34 8.69
N LEU A 169 3.22 -7.56 9.76
CA LEU A 169 3.88 -7.93 11.02
C LEU A 169 2.94 -8.62 12.00
N ASN A 170 1.68 -8.86 11.63
CA ASN A 170 0.73 -9.54 12.50
C ASN A 170 1.11 -11.01 12.68
N ALA A 171 1.06 -11.51 13.91
CA ALA A 171 1.37 -12.90 14.23
C ALA A 171 0.43 -13.90 13.52
N THR A 172 -0.81 -13.49 13.24
CA THR A 172 -1.82 -14.30 12.57
C THR A 172 -2.13 -13.71 11.20
N GLY A 173 -1.80 -14.44 10.13
CA GLY A 173 -2.05 -13.99 8.75
C GLY A 173 -1.09 -12.93 8.22
N GLY A 174 -0.04 -12.58 8.98
CA GLY A 174 1.09 -11.78 8.50
C GLY A 174 2.23 -12.64 7.93
N ALA A 175 3.38 -12.02 7.70
CA ALA A 175 4.56 -12.66 7.13
C ALA A 175 5.26 -13.58 8.13
N GLU A 176 5.97 -14.59 7.60
CA GLU A 176 6.79 -15.48 8.41
C GLU A 176 8.01 -14.74 8.98
N ILE A 177 8.28 -14.95 10.27
CA ILE A 177 9.43 -14.37 10.96
C ILE A 177 10.61 -15.33 10.80
N ALA A 178 11.61 -14.94 10.00
CA ALA A 178 12.80 -15.75 9.80
C ALA A 178 13.72 -15.78 11.03
N ALA A 179 13.84 -14.67 11.77
CA ALA A 179 14.63 -14.57 12.99
C ALA A 179 14.20 -13.38 13.87
N SER A 180 14.26 -13.55 15.19
CA SER A 180 14.08 -12.49 16.18
C SER A 180 15.40 -12.29 16.92
N LEU A 181 16.10 -11.19 16.64
CA LEU A 181 17.46 -10.94 17.11
C LEU A 181 17.53 -9.63 17.90
N ASN A 182 18.39 -9.60 18.93
CA ASN A 182 18.62 -8.40 19.74
C ASN A 182 19.63 -7.43 19.10
N GLU A 183 20.59 -7.96 18.33
CA GLU A 183 21.54 -7.21 17.53
C GLU A 183 21.56 -7.80 16.11
N ILE A 184 21.69 -6.94 15.11
CA ILE A 184 21.71 -7.36 13.70
C ILE A 184 23.18 -7.49 13.29
N THR A 185 23.61 -8.67 12.90
CA THR A 185 24.94 -8.90 12.32
C THR A 185 24.88 -8.99 10.80
N TYR A 186 26.05 -8.93 10.15
CA TYR A 186 26.14 -9.08 8.69
C TYR A 186 25.67 -10.46 8.21
N ASP A 187 26.00 -11.51 8.96
CA ASP A 187 25.60 -12.89 8.63
C ASP A 187 24.09 -13.07 8.71
N ASP A 188 23.41 -12.39 9.65
CA ASP A 188 21.95 -12.44 9.78
C ASP A 188 21.25 -11.86 8.54
N VAL A 189 21.77 -10.76 7.99
CA VAL A 189 21.21 -10.13 6.78
C VAL A 189 21.36 -11.05 5.57
N ILE A 190 22.50 -11.72 5.45
CA ILE A 190 22.73 -12.71 4.39
C ILE A 190 21.81 -13.92 4.58
N GLY A 191 21.72 -14.44 5.81
CA GLY A 191 20.85 -15.56 6.15
C GLY A 191 19.39 -15.28 5.78
N LEU A 192 18.90 -14.08 6.09
CA LEU A 192 17.56 -13.63 5.73
C LEU A 192 17.35 -13.51 4.21
N TYR A 193 18.36 -13.05 3.46
CA TYR A 193 18.26 -13.05 2.00
C TYR A 193 18.12 -14.47 1.42
N PHE A 194 18.85 -15.42 1.98
CA PHE A 194 18.83 -16.81 1.54
C PHE A 194 17.67 -17.64 2.10
N SER A 195 16.97 -17.16 3.14
CA SER A 195 15.76 -17.83 3.65
C SER A 195 14.56 -17.71 2.69
N VAL A 196 14.54 -16.67 1.84
CA VAL A 196 13.51 -16.49 0.81
C VAL A 196 13.71 -17.50 -0.32
N ASN A 197 12.64 -18.09 -0.86
CA ASN A 197 12.72 -18.98 -2.03
C ASN A 197 13.38 -18.24 -3.22
N PRO A 198 14.38 -18.85 -3.91
CA PRO A 198 15.04 -18.25 -5.07
C PRO A 198 14.13 -17.56 -6.09
N GLU A 199 12.93 -18.09 -6.34
CA GLU A 199 11.97 -17.51 -7.30
C GLU A 199 11.48 -16.11 -6.88
N TYR A 200 11.26 -15.91 -5.58
CA TYR A 200 10.79 -14.63 -5.03
C TYR A 200 11.92 -13.61 -4.83
N ARG A 201 13.19 -14.04 -4.77
CA ARG A 201 14.34 -13.14 -4.49
C ARG A 201 14.52 -12.05 -5.55
N LYS A 202 14.19 -12.33 -6.81
CA LYS A 202 14.46 -11.40 -7.94
C LYS A 202 13.73 -10.06 -7.79
N ASN A 203 12.53 -10.06 -7.24
CA ASN A 203 11.68 -8.87 -7.09
C ASN A 203 11.44 -8.50 -5.61
N ALA A 204 12.19 -9.12 -4.69
CA ALA A 204 12.05 -8.84 -3.27
C ALA A 204 12.58 -7.44 -2.92
N VAL A 205 11.91 -6.76 -1.98
CA VAL A 205 12.28 -5.44 -1.50
C VAL A 205 12.45 -5.49 0.01
N TRP A 206 13.49 -4.84 0.51
CA TRP A 206 13.71 -4.67 1.94
C TRP A 206 12.84 -3.55 2.50
N LEU A 207 12.04 -3.86 3.53
CA LEU A 207 11.29 -2.88 4.30
C LEU A 207 11.88 -2.76 5.70
N MET A 208 12.28 -1.55 6.08
CA MET A 208 12.89 -1.27 7.38
C MET A 208 12.60 0.17 7.82
N ASN A 209 12.74 0.44 9.12
CA ASN A 209 12.71 1.81 9.64
C ASN A 209 14.12 2.45 9.55
N ASP A 210 14.19 3.77 9.68
CA ASP A 210 15.45 4.52 9.57
C ASP A 210 16.49 4.11 10.63
N LYS A 211 16.06 3.69 11.82
CA LYS A 211 16.96 3.23 12.88
C LYS A 211 17.66 1.94 12.50
N THR A 212 16.92 0.98 11.95
CA THR A 212 17.46 -0.27 11.41
C THR A 212 18.34 0.00 10.20
N ALA A 213 17.94 0.90 9.30
CA ALA A 213 18.76 1.29 8.15
C ALA A 213 20.10 1.93 8.56
N LEU A 214 20.08 2.77 9.61
CA LEU A 214 21.29 3.33 10.19
C LEU A 214 22.16 2.24 10.80
N ALA A 215 21.58 1.34 11.61
CA ALA A 215 22.30 0.23 12.21
C ALA A 215 23.02 -0.61 11.15
N LEU A 216 22.33 -0.97 10.07
CA LEU A 216 22.88 -1.70 8.92
C LEU A 216 24.01 -0.93 8.23
N ARG A 217 23.86 0.39 8.02
CA ARG A 217 24.92 1.23 7.42
C ARG A 217 26.13 1.41 8.32
N THR A 218 25.97 1.28 9.63
CA THR A 218 27.06 1.38 10.61
C THR A 218 27.71 0.05 10.93
N LEU A 219 27.22 -1.08 10.38
CA LEU A 219 27.85 -2.37 10.56
C LEU A 219 29.28 -2.33 10.03
N LYS A 220 30.20 -2.78 10.87
CA LYS A 220 31.61 -2.93 10.55
C LYS A 220 32.00 -4.38 10.65
N ASP A 221 32.88 -4.78 9.77
CA ASP A 221 33.60 -6.03 9.92
C ASP A 221 34.65 -5.88 11.02
N ASN A 222 34.62 -6.76 12.02
CA ASN A 222 35.64 -6.83 13.05
C ASN A 222 36.95 -7.47 12.55
N ALA A 223 37.03 -7.88 11.27
CA ALA A 223 38.14 -8.68 10.75
C ALA A 223 39.42 -7.91 10.37
N PHE A 224 39.51 -6.59 10.51
CA PHE A 224 40.82 -5.92 10.43
C PHE A 224 41.56 -5.94 11.77
N ILE A 225 41.73 -7.14 12.33
CA ILE A 225 42.76 -7.40 13.33
C ILE A 225 44.08 -7.52 12.58
N ASN A 226 44.90 -6.46 12.62
CA ASN A 226 46.28 -6.54 12.18
C ASN A 226 46.99 -7.62 13.01
N GLY A 227 47.95 -8.35 12.42
CA GLY A 227 48.58 -9.57 12.99
C GLY A 227 49.28 -9.45 14.35
N ASN A 228 49.09 -8.32 15.06
CA ASN A 228 49.62 -8.00 16.38
C ASN A 228 48.52 -7.80 17.46
N GLY A 229 47.23 -8.02 17.16
CA GLY A 229 46.17 -8.10 18.19
C GLY A 229 45.76 -6.78 18.86
N ASN A 230 46.13 -5.61 18.28
CA ASN A 230 45.71 -4.31 18.80
C ASN A 230 44.68 -3.64 17.88
N GLU A 231 43.55 -3.21 18.45
CA GLU A 231 42.59 -2.32 17.79
C GLU A 231 43.24 -0.95 17.55
N MET A 232 43.18 -0.44 16.31
CA MET A 232 43.62 0.93 16.03
C MET A 232 42.61 1.92 16.64
N PRO A 233 43.05 2.94 17.40
CA PRO A 233 42.14 3.88 18.03
C PRO A 233 41.37 4.68 16.98
N THR A 234 40.06 4.47 16.86
CA THR A 234 39.17 5.28 16.04
C THR A 234 38.76 6.53 16.81
N GLY A 235 39.65 7.53 16.84
CA GLY A 235 39.30 8.87 17.30
C GLY A 235 38.60 9.66 16.20
N ILE A 236 37.38 10.15 16.47
CA ILE A 236 36.75 11.21 15.67
C ILE A 236 37.00 12.53 16.42
N LEU A 237 37.89 13.37 15.90
CA LEU A 237 37.99 14.75 16.34
C LEU A 237 36.84 15.53 15.69
N ASN A 238 35.95 16.09 16.50
CA ASN A 238 34.96 17.05 16.05
C ASN A 238 35.57 18.45 16.16
N ALA A 239 35.50 19.24 15.08
CA ALA A 239 35.80 20.67 15.08
C ALA A 239 34.51 21.47 15.19
#